data_AF-A0A843EX63-F1
#
_entry.id   AF-A0A843EX63-F1
#
_cell.length_a   1.000
_cell.length_b   1.000
_cell.length_c   1.000
_cell.angle_alpha   90.00
_cell.angle_beta   90.00
_cell.angle_gamma   90.00
#
_symmetry.space_group_name_H-M   'P 1'
#
loop_
_entity.id
_entity.type
_entity.pdbx_description
1 polymer ?
#
loop_
_entity_poly.entity_id
_entity_poly.type
_entity_poly.pdbx_seq_one_letter_code
_entity_poly.pdbx_strand_id
1 'polypeptide(L)'
;YVVGVHPLERETHETLVKLLPKTENLNYSYDIYIINVTKDVGHYGDGSSDNSLGRQNGQNLAYKYVYPKVVNGSYKAAVDVHSNIGAYPFKTFVFSPINGGNGEKYASDVASKCENISYYSPESTTSGPFLTEPLNQNGVPAFYFEEYSFADQSVKDMHMKELIKAVDSLKFN
;
A
#
# COMPACT_ATOMS: atom_id res chain seq x y z
N TYR A 1 -1.50 -6.07 5.48
CA TYR A 1 -1.73 -4.80 4.76
C TYR A 1 -1.60 -3.63 5.72
N VAL A 2 -1.17 -2.48 5.22
CA VAL A 2 -1.15 -1.21 5.95
C VAL A 2 -1.92 -0.16 5.15
N VAL A 3 -2.78 0.59 5.83
CA VAL A 3 -3.59 1.67 5.23
C VAL A 3 -3.55 2.91 6.12
N GLY A 4 -3.86 4.08 5.56
CA GLY A 4 -3.99 5.31 6.32
C GLY A 4 -2.67 6.02 6.61
N VAL A 5 -1.57 5.61 5.95
CA VAL A 5 -0.28 6.33 6.02
C VAL A 5 -0.48 7.77 5.53
N HIS A 6 -1.25 7.98 4.47
CA HIS A 6 -1.69 9.29 4.02
C HIS A 6 -3.20 9.45 4.26
N PRO A 7 -3.65 10.25 5.24
CA PRO A 7 -5.06 10.27 5.66
C PRO A 7 -6.07 10.62 4.57
N LEU A 8 -5.61 11.39 3.59
CA LEU A 8 -6.43 11.86 2.49
C LEU A 8 -6.82 10.71 1.55
N GLU A 9 -6.01 9.66 1.40
CA GLU A 9 -6.23 8.52 0.47
C GLU A 9 -7.32 7.53 0.92
N ARG A 10 -8.29 8.04 1.69
CA ARG A 10 -9.30 7.31 2.46
C ARG A 10 -10.15 6.35 1.64
N GLU A 11 -10.57 6.73 0.43
CA GLU A 11 -11.46 5.88 -0.37
C GLU A 11 -10.80 4.54 -0.73
N THR A 12 -9.52 4.57 -1.09
CA THR A 12 -8.75 3.35 -1.38
C THR A 12 -8.57 2.52 -0.11
N HIS A 13 -8.28 3.16 1.03
CA HIS A 13 -8.17 2.48 2.32
C HIS A 13 -9.48 1.78 2.74
N GLU A 14 -10.60 2.49 2.67
CA GLU A 14 -11.93 1.98 3.01
C GLU A 14 -12.32 0.82 2.10
N THR A 15 -11.92 0.88 0.83
CA THR A 15 -12.14 -0.20 -0.14
C THR A 15 -11.48 -1.50 0.32
N LEU A 16 -10.20 -1.46 0.72
CA LEU A 16 -9.51 -2.64 1.24
C LEU A 16 -10.15 -3.16 2.54
N VAL A 17 -10.40 -2.26 3.51
CA VAL A 17 -10.97 -2.59 4.82
C VAL A 17 -12.36 -3.23 4.68
N LYS A 18 -13.15 -2.79 3.68
CA LYS A 18 -14.47 -3.34 3.37
C LYS A 18 -14.41 -4.71 2.69
N LEU A 19 -13.45 -4.91 1.78
CA LEU A 19 -13.45 -6.07 0.87
C LEU A 19 -12.64 -7.26 1.41
N LEU A 20 -11.48 -7.03 2.03
CA LEU A 20 -10.64 -8.12 2.51
C LEU A 20 -11.36 -9.06 3.51
N PRO A 21 -12.10 -8.55 4.53
CA PRO A 21 -12.81 -9.42 5.47
C PRO A 21 -13.98 -10.21 4.86
N LYS A 22 -14.44 -9.82 3.66
CA LYS A 22 -15.52 -10.49 2.93
C LYS A 22 -15.01 -11.41 1.83
N THR A 23 -13.70 -11.50 1.66
CA THR A 23 -13.09 -12.35 0.64
C THR A 23 -12.92 -13.75 1.23
N GLU A 24 -13.57 -14.72 0.62
CA GLU A 24 -13.57 -16.12 1.07
C GLU A 24 -12.45 -16.92 0.39
N ASN A 25 -12.11 -18.08 0.98
CA ASN A 25 -11.16 -19.06 0.43
C ASN A 25 -9.73 -18.52 0.23
N LEU A 26 -9.30 -17.61 1.11
CA LEU A 26 -7.93 -17.13 1.16
C LEU A 26 -6.97 -18.24 1.64
N ASN A 27 -5.80 -18.33 1.02
CA ASN A 27 -4.73 -19.27 1.36
C ASN A 27 -3.95 -18.85 2.61
N TYR A 28 -4.00 -17.57 2.99
CA TYR A 28 -3.24 -17.02 4.12
C TYR A 28 -4.13 -16.29 5.12
N SER A 29 -3.57 -16.02 6.31
CA SER A 29 -4.15 -15.12 7.31
C SER A 29 -3.66 -13.69 7.09
N TYR A 30 -4.54 -12.73 7.29
CA TYR A 30 -4.27 -11.33 6.99
C TYR A 30 -4.59 -10.44 8.18
N ASP A 31 -3.65 -9.55 8.48
CA ASP A 31 -3.88 -8.40 9.35
C ASP A 31 -3.98 -7.12 8.52
N ILE A 32 -4.85 -6.22 8.96
CA ILE A 32 -4.94 -4.85 8.45
C ILE A 32 -4.52 -3.89 9.56
N TYR A 33 -3.39 -3.23 9.37
CA TYR A 33 -2.97 -2.12 10.22
C TYR A 33 -3.61 -0.83 9.68
N ILE A 34 -4.56 -0.28 10.44
CA ILE A 34 -5.27 0.94 10.09
C ILE A 34 -4.66 2.09 10.88
N ILE A 35 -3.94 2.97 10.21
CA ILE A 35 -3.41 4.20 10.80
C ILE A 35 -4.50 5.26 10.77
N ASN A 36 -4.80 5.83 11.94
CA ASN A 36 -5.80 6.89 12.08
C ASN A 36 -5.15 8.16 12.61
N VAL A 37 -4.92 9.12 11.71
CA VAL A 37 -4.44 10.45 12.08
C VAL A 37 -5.63 11.29 12.52
N THR A 38 -5.63 11.74 13.77
CA THR A 38 -6.75 12.49 14.38
C THR A 38 -6.45 13.97 14.58
N LYS A 39 -5.23 14.42 14.31
CA LYS A 39 -4.77 15.81 14.41
C LYS A 39 -3.97 16.21 13.18
N ASP A 40 -4.14 17.46 12.76
CA ASP A 40 -3.46 18.06 11.61
C ASP A 40 -3.58 17.22 10.33
N VAL A 41 -4.74 16.59 10.12
CA VAL A 41 -5.02 15.61 9.06
C VAL A 41 -4.73 16.16 7.65
N GLY A 42 -4.80 17.48 7.47
CA GLY A 42 -4.71 18.16 6.19
C GLY A 42 -6.07 18.26 5.49
N HIS A 43 -6.10 18.97 4.37
CA HIS A 43 -7.28 19.11 3.51
C HIS A 43 -6.89 18.83 2.06
N TYR A 44 -7.73 18.11 1.32
CA TYR A 44 -7.60 18.00 -0.13
C TYR A 44 -7.91 19.36 -0.80
N GLY A 45 -7.06 19.78 -1.75
CA GLY A 45 -7.41 20.83 -2.70
C GLY A 45 -6.68 22.18 -2.56
N ASP A 46 -5.63 22.30 -1.74
CA ASP A 46 -4.79 23.51 -1.70
C ASP A 46 -3.55 23.42 -2.61
N GLY A 47 -3.34 22.30 -3.30
CA GLY A 47 -2.12 22.06 -4.06
C GLY A 47 -0.88 21.94 -3.17
N SER A 48 -1.04 21.66 -1.87
CA SER A 48 0.08 21.48 -0.96
C SER A 48 0.91 20.28 -1.41
N SER A 49 2.22 20.53 -1.48
CA SER A 49 3.27 19.53 -1.69
C SER A 49 3.12 18.33 -0.74
N ASP A 50 3.83 17.24 -1.01
CA ASP A 50 4.07 16.04 -0.17
C ASP A 50 4.40 16.27 1.33
N ASN A 51 4.41 17.51 1.81
CA ASN A 51 4.72 17.97 3.17
C ASN A 51 3.48 18.37 4.00
N SER A 52 2.27 17.90 3.69
CA SER A 52 1.13 18.17 4.58
C SER A 52 1.36 17.49 5.95
N LEU A 53 1.07 18.19 7.04
CA LEU A 53 1.34 17.70 8.41
C LEU A 53 0.67 16.34 8.66
N GLY A 54 -0.52 16.11 8.10
CA GLY A 54 -1.27 14.86 8.26
C GLY A 54 -0.58 13.68 7.62
N ARG A 55 0.03 13.89 6.45
CA ARG A 55 0.85 12.90 5.76
C ARG A 55 2.07 12.52 6.60
N GLN A 56 2.82 13.52 7.09
CA GLN A 56 3.97 13.28 7.93
C GLN A 56 3.58 12.60 9.26
N ASN A 57 2.44 12.97 9.85
CA ASN A 57 1.91 12.34 11.05
C ASN A 57 1.59 10.86 10.81
N GLY A 58 0.92 10.52 9.70
CA GLY A 58 0.61 9.14 9.35
C GLY A 58 1.87 8.30 9.11
N GLN A 59 2.85 8.85 8.38
CA GLN A 59 4.19 8.25 8.22
C GLN A 59 4.90 8.01 9.57
N ASN A 60 4.88 8.99 10.47
CA ASN A 60 5.48 8.86 11.80
C ASN A 60 4.77 7.79 12.65
N LEU A 61 3.45 7.68 12.54
CA LEU A 61 2.67 6.64 13.22
C LEU A 61 2.98 5.25 12.64
N ALA A 62 3.12 5.14 11.31
CA ALA A 62 3.51 3.90 10.63
C ALA A 62 4.86 3.41 11.16
N TYR A 63 5.87 4.28 11.12
CA TYR A 63 7.23 3.97 11.59
C TYR A 63 7.27 3.62 13.08
N LYS A 64 6.53 4.37 13.91
CA LYS A 64 6.55 4.19 15.36
C LYS A 64 5.82 2.94 15.83
N TYR A 65 4.69 2.58 15.20
CA TYR A 65 3.78 1.56 15.76
C TYR A 65 3.53 0.37 14.84
N VAL A 66 3.58 0.53 13.51
CA VAL A 66 3.32 -0.55 12.56
C VAL A 66 4.62 -1.28 12.22
N TYR A 67 5.65 -0.54 11.80
CA TYR A 67 6.96 -1.10 11.46
C TYR A 67 7.50 -2.10 12.50
N PRO A 68 7.62 -1.78 13.81
CA PRO A 68 8.17 -2.73 14.77
C PRO A 68 7.28 -3.95 14.98
N LYS A 69 5.95 -3.83 14.81
CA LYS A 69 5.05 -4.99 14.90
C LYS A 69 5.19 -5.92 13.71
N VAL A 70 5.34 -5.35 12.51
CA VAL A 70 5.49 -6.15 11.28
C VAL A 70 6.84 -6.86 11.27
N VAL A 71 7.94 -6.18 11.62
CA VAL A 71 9.26 -6.83 11.71
C VAL A 71 9.29 -7.97 12.73
N ASN A 72 8.67 -7.78 13.90
CA ASN A 72 8.65 -8.80 14.95
C ASN A 72 7.53 -9.84 14.82
N GLY A 73 6.61 -9.66 13.86
CA GLY A 73 5.36 -10.43 13.74
C GLY A 73 5.44 -11.65 12.83
N SER A 74 6.62 -12.03 12.34
CA SER A 74 6.82 -13.15 11.40
C SER A 74 6.00 -13.06 10.10
N TYR A 75 5.67 -11.83 9.66
CA TYR A 75 4.94 -11.62 8.41
C TYR A 75 5.78 -12.03 7.19
N LYS A 76 5.12 -12.66 6.22
CA LYS A 76 5.75 -13.10 4.96
C LYS A 76 5.84 -12.01 3.90
N ALA A 77 4.93 -11.03 3.98
CA ALA A 77 4.96 -9.83 3.17
C ALA A 77 4.15 -8.72 3.82
N ALA A 78 4.43 -7.48 3.43
CA ALA A 78 3.59 -6.31 3.72
C ALA A 78 3.23 -5.60 2.41
N VAL A 79 1.99 -5.09 2.36
CA VAL A 79 1.52 -4.25 1.25
C VAL A 79 1.10 -2.92 1.87
N ASP A 80 1.76 -1.85 1.42
CA ASP A 80 1.49 -0.47 1.79
C ASP A 80 0.53 0.13 0.76
N VAL A 81 -0.69 0.45 1.17
CA VAL A 81 -1.81 0.74 0.27
C VAL A 81 -2.02 2.25 0.23
N HIS A 82 -1.89 2.80 -0.97
CA HIS A 82 -1.87 4.23 -1.25
C HIS A 82 -2.75 4.59 -2.44
N SER A 83 -2.91 5.89 -2.69
CA SER A 83 -3.53 6.39 -3.92
C SER A 83 -2.83 7.62 -4.48
N ASN A 84 -2.79 7.71 -5.80
CA ASN A 84 -2.19 8.83 -6.52
C ASN A 84 -3.24 9.67 -7.24
N ILE A 85 -2.89 10.91 -7.61
CA ILE A 85 -3.78 11.83 -8.33
C ILE A 85 -3.62 11.79 -9.86
N GLY A 86 -2.93 10.77 -10.40
CA GLY A 86 -2.63 10.67 -11.83
C GLY A 86 -1.36 11.39 -12.27
N ALA A 87 -0.43 11.65 -11.35
CA ALA A 87 0.88 12.25 -11.65
C ALA A 87 1.86 11.28 -12.32
N TYR A 88 1.54 9.98 -12.33
CA TYR A 88 2.37 8.92 -12.89
C TYR A 88 1.87 8.48 -14.29
N PRO A 89 2.73 7.86 -15.12
CA PRO A 89 2.32 7.29 -16.40
C PRO A 89 1.25 6.20 -16.27
N PHE A 90 1.20 5.51 -15.13
CA PHE A 90 0.23 4.47 -14.81
C PHE A 90 -0.70 4.94 -13.70
N LYS A 91 -2.00 4.70 -13.89
CA LYS A 91 -3.05 5.12 -12.95
C LYS A 91 -3.16 4.20 -11.74
N THR A 92 -3.04 2.88 -11.96
CA THR A 92 -3.09 1.87 -10.92
C THR A 92 -1.91 0.92 -11.08
N PHE A 93 -1.09 0.80 -10.04
CA PHE A 93 0.15 0.03 -10.11
C PHE A 93 0.63 -0.47 -8.75
N VAL A 94 1.57 -1.43 -8.78
CA VAL A 94 2.34 -1.89 -7.62
C VAL A 94 3.83 -1.75 -7.90
N PHE A 95 4.61 -1.54 -6.85
CA PHE A 95 6.08 -1.52 -6.94
C PHE A 95 6.76 -1.68 -5.59
N SER A 96 8.01 -2.10 -5.58
CA SER A 96 8.85 -2.03 -4.38
C SER A 96 9.88 -0.91 -4.55
N PRO A 97 10.14 -0.10 -3.51
CA PRO A 97 11.16 0.95 -3.56
C PRO A 97 12.59 0.39 -3.49
N ILE A 98 12.76 -0.89 -3.12
CA ILE A 98 14.06 -1.57 -3.04
C ILE A 98 14.14 -2.63 -4.14
N ASN A 99 15.04 -2.42 -5.09
CA ASN A 99 15.27 -3.33 -6.20
C ASN A 99 16.10 -4.56 -5.77
N GLY A 100 15.97 -5.67 -6.50
CA GLY A 100 16.73 -6.90 -6.35
C GLY A 100 16.28 -7.82 -5.21
N GLY A 101 15.21 -7.46 -4.50
CA GLY A 101 14.70 -8.21 -3.33
C GLY A 101 13.37 -8.93 -3.57
N ASN A 102 12.93 -9.69 -2.56
CA ASN A 102 11.63 -10.36 -2.58
C ASN A 102 10.45 -9.37 -2.66
N GLY A 103 10.60 -8.14 -2.14
CA GLY A 103 9.56 -7.10 -2.27
C GLY A 103 9.27 -6.76 -3.73
N GLU A 104 10.31 -6.49 -4.53
CA GLU A 104 10.20 -6.26 -5.97
C GLU A 104 9.63 -7.50 -6.68
N LYS A 105 10.15 -8.68 -6.38
CA LYS A 105 9.66 -9.92 -6.97
C LYS A 105 8.16 -10.09 -6.73
N TYR A 106 7.70 -9.88 -5.50
CA TYR A 106 6.29 -10.02 -5.15
C TYR A 106 5.41 -8.97 -5.81
N ALA A 107 5.86 -7.71 -5.89
CA ALA A 107 5.14 -6.67 -6.62
C ALA A 107 5.02 -7.02 -8.12
N SER A 108 6.10 -7.46 -8.76
CA SER A 108 6.08 -7.89 -10.16
C SER A 108 5.18 -9.11 -10.38
N ASP A 109 5.24 -10.10 -9.50
CA ASP A 109 4.38 -11.30 -9.54
C ASP A 109 2.91 -10.98 -9.29
N VAL A 110 2.60 -9.93 -8.53
CA VAL A 110 1.23 -9.44 -8.33
C VAL A 110 0.74 -8.79 -9.62
N ALA A 111 1.50 -7.84 -10.18
CA ALA A 111 1.15 -7.16 -11.42
C ALA A 111 0.93 -8.15 -12.57
N SER A 112 1.77 -9.19 -12.71
CA SER A 112 1.63 -10.18 -13.77
C SER A 112 0.36 -11.05 -13.68
N LYS A 113 -0.35 -11.02 -12.55
CA LYS A 113 -1.59 -11.76 -12.31
C LYS A 113 -2.82 -10.86 -12.29
N CYS A 114 -2.64 -9.56 -12.49
CA CYS A 114 -3.70 -8.58 -12.56
C CYS A 114 -3.87 -8.13 -14.01
N GLU A 115 -5.10 -7.84 -14.41
CA GLU A 115 -5.39 -7.28 -15.73
C GLU A 115 -5.22 -5.75 -15.69
N ASN A 116 -5.57 -5.13 -14.56
CA ASN A 116 -5.69 -3.68 -14.44
C ASN A 116 -4.63 -3.04 -13.53
N ILE A 117 -3.72 -3.84 -12.97
CA ILE A 117 -2.65 -3.36 -12.06
C ILE A 117 -1.29 -3.59 -12.73
N SER A 118 -0.63 -2.50 -13.10
CA SER A 118 0.71 -2.56 -13.71
C SER A 118 1.82 -2.67 -12.66
N TYR A 119 3.00 -3.15 -13.07
CA TYR A 119 4.23 -2.90 -12.30
C TYR A 119 4.85 -1.59 -12.78
N TYR A 120 5.10 -0.65 -11.88
CA TYR A 120 5.76 0.61 -12.21
C TYR A 120 6.49 1.17 -11.00
N SER A 121 7.83 1.15 -11.03
CA SER A 121 8.67 1.69 -9.97
C SER A 121 9.04 3.15 -10.29
N PRO A 122 8.48 4.16 -9.58
CA PRO A 122 8.90 5.54 -9.70
C PRO A 122 10.33 5.73 -9.15
N GLU A 123 11.05 6.74 -9.65
CA GLU A 123 12.44 7.01 -9.22
C GLU A 123 12.56 7.33 -7.72
N SER A 124 11.50 7.87 -7.10
CA SER A 124 11.45 8.12 -5.67
C SER A 124 10.02 8.11 -5.15
N THR A 125 9.88 7.85 -3.85
CA THR A 125 8.64 7.96 -3.08
C THR A 125 8.95 8.67 -1.77
N THR A 126 8.04 9.51 -1.32
CA THR A 126 8.23 10.31 -0.09
C THR A 126 7.80 9.58 1.18
N SER A 127 7.06 8.46 1.07
CA SER A 127 6.68 7.59 2.19
C SER A 127 7.61 6.38 2.37
N GLY A 128 8.41 6.05 1.35
CA GLY A 128 9.40 4.95 1.32
C GLY A 128 10.17 4.78 2.62
N PRO A 129 10.85 5.84 3.10
CA PRO A 129 11.69 5.77 4.31
C PRO A 129 10.96 5.45 5.62
N PHE A 130 9.63 5.56 5.67
CA PHE A 130 8.86 5.45 6.92
C PHE A 130 8.22 4.07 7.13
N LEU A 131 8.15 3.23 6.10
CA LEU A 131 7.55 1.91 6.22
C LEU A 131 8.13 0.90 5.23
N THR A 132 7.90 1.08 3.94
CA THR A 132 8.18 0.03 2.95
C THR A 132 9.67 -0.25 2.76
N GLU A 133 10.52 0.78 2.73
CA GLU A 133 11.97 0.60 2.69
C GLU A 133 12.52 -0.08 3.97
N PRO A 134 12.26 0.43 5.19
CA PRO A 134 12.80 -0.19 6.39
C PRO A 134 12.28 -1.62 6.62
N LEU A 135 11.06 -1.95 6.18
CA LEU A 135 10.57 -3.34 6.19
C LEU A 135 11.42 -4.26 5.31
N ASN A 136 11.66 -3.86 4.05
CA ASN A 136 12.51 -4.64 3.14
C ASN A 136 13.93 -4.81 3.70
N GLN A 137 14.52 -3.74 4.24
CA GLN A 137 15.85 -3.76 4.84
C GLN A 137 15.94 -4.67 6.07
N ASN A 138 14.83 -4.92 6.77
CA ASN A 138 14.75 -5.81 7.93
C ASN A 138 14.17 -7.20 7.56
N GLY A 139 14.22 -7.57 6.28
CA GLY A 139 13.89 -8.92 5.83
C GLY A 139 12.40 -9.22 5.73
N VAL A 140 11.51 -8.22 5.82
CA VAL A 140 10.09 -8.38 5.50
C VAL A 140 9.85 -7.85 4.08
N PRO A 141 9.59 -8.72 3.09
CA PRO A 141 9.29 -8.28 1.73
C PRO A 141 8.11 -7.31 1.71
N ALA A 142 8.30 -6.10 1.20
CA ALA A 142 7.27 -5.08 1.19
C ALA A 142 7.19 -4.33 -0.14
N PHE A 143 5.98 -3.93 -0.51
CA PHE A 143 5.71 -3.17 -1.72
C PHE A 143 4.47 -2.29 -1.59
N TYR A 144 4.38 -1.30 -2.46
CA TYR A 144 3.27 -0.36 -2.60
C TYR A 144 2.19 -0.91 -3.52
N PHE A 145 0.94 -0.58 -3.20
CA PHE A 145 -0.14 -0.50 -4.16
C PHE A 145 -0.61 0.95 -4.26
N GLU A 146 -0.68 1.47 -5.48
CA GLU A 146 -1.10 2.84 -5.80
C GLU A 146 -2.35 2.80 -6.66
N GLU A 147 -3.46 3.30 -6.14
CA GLU A 147 -4.73 3.41 -6.87
C GLU A 147 -4.98 4.83 -7.39
N TYR A 148 -5.61 4.98 -8.55
CA TYR A 148 -6.01 6.29 -9.03
C TYR A 148 -7.15 6.87 -8.17
N SER A 149 -6.89 8.01 -7.53
CA SER A 149 -7.81 8.65 -6.58
C SER A 149 -9.17 8.96 -7.21
N PHE A 150 -9.20 9.35 -8.49
CA PHE A 150 -10.43 9.75 -9.18
C PHE A 150 -11.09 8.62 -10.00
N ALA A 151 -10.69 7.36 -9.81
CA ALA A 151 -11.41 6.23 -10.37
C ALA A 151 -12.79 6.09 -9.70
N ASP A 152 -13.80 5.64 -10.46
CA ASP A 152 -15.10 5.32 -9.88
C ASP A 152 -14.98 4.21 -8.82
N GLN A 153 -15.83 4.24 -7.79
CA GLN A 153 -15.77 3.25 -6.69
C GLN A 153 -15.89 1.80 -7.18
N SER A 154 -16.64 1.54 -8.25
CA SER A 154 -16.75 0.19 -8.84
C SER A 154 -15.42 -0.30 -9.43
N VAL A 155 -14.61 0.62 -9.98
CA VAL A 155 -13.28 0.35 -10.51
C VAL A 155 -12.30 0.10 -9.36
N LYS A 156 -12.33 0.95 -8.30
CA LYS A 156 -11.54 0.71 -7.08
C LYS A 156 -11.84 -0.65 -6.46
N ASP A 157 -13.13 -1.01 -6.35
CA ASP A 157 -13.57 -2.31 -5.84
C ASP A 157 -13.06 -3.48 -6.70
N MET A 158 -12.98 -3.31 -8.03
CA MET A 158 -12.44 -4.30 -8.96
C MET A 158 -10.93 -4.47 -8.76
N HIS A 159 -10.16 -3.37 -8.82
CA HIS A 159 -8.71 -3.39 -8.64
C HIS A 159 -8.33 -3.97 -7.27
N MET A 160 -9.04 -3.59 -6.20
CA MET A 160 -8.75 -4.12 -4.87
C MET A 160 -8.99 -5.63 -4.78
N LYS A 161 -10.03 -6.17 -5.46
CA LYS A 161 -10.25 -7.63 -5.55
C LYS A 161 -9.14 -8.32 -6.34
N GLU A 162 -8.67 -7.71 -7.44
CA GLU A 162 -7.51 -8.22 -8.19
C GLU A 162 -6.26 -8.25 -7.29
N LEU A 163 -5.96 -7.16 -6.60
CA LEU A 163 -4.83 -7.07 -5.66
C LEU A 163 -4.90 -8.17 -4.59
N ILE A 164 -6.04 -8.30 -3.89
CA ILE A 164 -6.21 -9.29 -2.82
C ILE A 164 -5.94 -10.70 -3.35
N LYS A 165 -6.55 -11.08 -4.49
CA LYS A 165 -6.38 -12.40 -5.09
C LYS A 165 -4.95 -12.63 -5.58
N ALA A 166 -4.33 -11.63 -6.19
CA ALA A 166 -2.96 -11.73 -6.69
C ALA A 166 -1.96 -11.89 -5.54
N VAL A 167 -2.12 -11.15 -4.45
CA VAL A 167 -1.32 -11.30 -3.22
C VAL A 167 -1.53 -12.69 -2.59
N ASP A 168 -2.78 -13.15 -2.49
CA ASP A 168 -3.10 -14.48 -1.95
C ASP A 168 -2.55 -15.64 -2.79
N SER A 169 -2.31 -15.40 -4.08
CA SER A 169 -1.68 -16.40 -4.96
C SER A 169 -0.15 -16.47 -4.86
N LEU A 170 0.49 -15.52 -4.17
CA LEU A 170 1.94 -15.51 -4.00
C LEU A 170 2.41 -16.77 -3.27
N LYS A 171 3.65 -17.19 -3.57
CA LYS A 171 4.32 -18.29 -2.89
C LYS A 171 5.44 -17.70 -2.04
N PHE A 172 5.22 -17.73 -0.73
CA PHE A 172 6.18 -17.27 0.26
C PHE A 172 7.10 -18.44 0.59
N ASN A 173 8.38 -18.33 0.21
CA ASN A 173 9.41 -19.30 0.54
C ASN A 173 10.02 -19.01 1.92
#